data_AF-A0A2N0VKW3-F1
#
_entry.id   AF-A0A2N0VKW3-F1
#
_cell.length_a   1.000
_cell.length_b   1.000
_cell.length_c   1.000
_cell.angle_alpha   90.00
_cell.angle_beta   90.00
_cell.angle_gamma   90.00
#
_symmetry.space_group_name_H-M   'P 1'
#
loop_
_entity.id
_entity.type
_entity.pdbx_description
1 polymer ?
#
loop_
_entity_poly.entity_id
_entity_poly.type
_entity_poly.pdbx_seq_one_letter_code
_entity_poly.pdbx_strand_id
1 'polypeptide(L)'
;MALLGFMLFASISCGVTDSQDDVSDLEQAKILFEQLTQDPDNVIINFPDDDPGIPIYARVGPILNQFFVSEGQLVIPFYRAPECISDSFNFLSYYDPPAAFGCELTVEGEFVIEADAEQGSFPIMAHTVGSQVPIWIVDWSEFQNLLESESVTLPDIEALNPIKGIAQQYEEYLSPRMDKHEVIIEAAGIIPETDQQFTFNLTHRSDQIEQISLVIE
;
A
#
# COMPACT_ATOMS: atom_id res chain seq x y z
N MET A 1 12.31 1.59 80.57
CA MET A 1 11.75 2.54 79.59
C MET A 1 12.61 2.46 78.34
N ALA A 2 12.20 1.65 77.37
CA ALA A 2 12.95 1.37 76.15
C ALA A 2 12.04 1.68 74.94
N LEU A 3 12.58 2.41 73.98
CA LEU A 3 11.94 2.87 72.74
C LEU A 3 11.43 1.70 71.90
N LEU A 4 10.17 1.78 71.45
CA LEU A 4 9.62 0.98 70.34
C LEU A 4 10.08 1.61 69.02
N GLY A 5 10.91 0.89 68.26
CA GLY A 5 11.28 1.23 66.89
C GLY A 5 10.26 0.65 65.92
N PHE A 6 9.63 1.52 65.13
CA PHE A 6 8.70 1.17 64.06
C PHE A 6 9.51 0.96 62.77
N MET A 7 9.68 -0.29 62.31
CA MET A 7 10.25 -0.58 61.00
C MET A 7 9.15 -0.52 59.94
N LEU A 8 9.26 0.44 59.02
CA LEU A 8 8.52 0.50 57.77
C LEU A 8 9.12 -0.50 56.78
N PHE A 9 8.35 -1.51 56.38
CA PHE A 9 8.65 -2.31 55.20
C PHE A 9 8.23 -1.53 53.95
N ALA A 10 9.20 -0.98 53.23
CA ALA A 10 8.99 -0.49 51.87
C ALA A 10 8.99 -1.70 50.93
N SER A 11 7.82 -2.11 50.46
CA SER A 11 7.69 -3.03 49.33
C SER A 11 8.08 -2.27 48.06
N ILE A 12 9.30 -2.54 47.58
CA ILE A 12 9.75 -2.15 46.23
C ILE A 12 8.95 -3.01 45.26
N SER A 13 7.85 -2.46 44.75
CA SER A 13 7.17 -2.99 43.58
C SER A 13 8.05 -2.68 42.38
N CYS A 14 8.86 -3.65 41.95
CA CYS A 14 9.46 -3.62 40.63
C CYS A 14 8.33 -3.64 39.61
N GLY A 15 7.97 -2.47 39.07
CA GLY A 15 7.19 -2.38 37.85
C GLY A 15 8.03 -3.00 36.74
N VAL A 16 7.71 -4.25 36.39
CA VAL A 16 8.02 -4.78 35.06
C VAL A 16 7.10 -4.01 34.13
N THR A 17 7.61 -2.92 33.56
CA THR A 17 7.03 -2.32 32.36
C THR A 17 7.23 -3.35 31.27
N ASP A 18 6.14 -4.05 30.94
CA ASP A 18 6.01 -4.89 29.77
C ASP A 18 6.16 -3.96 28.56
N SER A 19 7.37 -3.84 28.02
CA SER A 19 7.59 -3.23 26.72
C SER A 19 7.10 -4.24 25.70
N GLN A 20 5.81 -4.17 25.38
CA GLN A 20 5.31 -4.68 24.11
C GLN A 20 6.17 -4.04 23.03
N ASP A 21 7.06 -4.82 22.42
CA ASP A 21 7.75 -4.41 21.20
C ASP A 21 6.64 -4.09 20.18
N ASP A 22 6.52 -2.81 19.83
CA ASP A 22 5.52 -2.29 18.91
C ASP A 22 5.93 -2.71 17.50
N VAL A 23 5.47 -3.88 17.06
CA VAL A 23 5.76 -4.44 15.73
C VAL A 23 5.09 -3.54 14.68
N SER A 24 5.82 -3.13 13.63
CA SER A 24 5.26 -2.26 12.58
C SER A 24 4.07 -2.92 11.87
N ASP A 25 3.18 -2.11 11.28
CA ASP A 25 2.04 -2.61 10.51
C ASP A 25 2.49 -3.54 9.37
N LEU A 26 3.59 -3.22 8.68
CA LEU A 26 4.15 -4.07 7.63
C LEU A 26 4.56 -5.44 8.17
N GLU A 27 5.25 -5.49 9.31
CA GLU A 27 5.68 -6.76 9.90
C GLU A 27 4.48 -7.56 10.42
N GLN A 28 3.43 -6.91 10.95
CA GLN A 28 2.18 -7.59 11.29
C GLN A 28 1.49 -8.18 10.05
N ALA A 29 1.44 -7.42 8.95
CA ALA A 29 0.86 -7.87 7.68
C ALA A 29 1.62 -9.05 7.09
N LYS A 30 2.96 -9.01 7.16
CA LYS A 30 3.83 -10.12 6.79
C LYS A 30 3.57 -11.38 7.61
N ILE A 31 3.51 -11.26 8.93
CA ILE A 31 3.21 -12.40 9.82
C ILE A 31 1.84 -13.01 9.46
N LEU A 32 0.82 -12.18 9.20
CA LEU A 32 -0.48 -12.65 8.78
C LEU A 32 -0.43 -13.36 7.42
N PHE A 33 0.28 -12.79 6.44
CA PHE A 33 0.46 -13.41 5.13
C PHE A 33 1.17 -14.77 5.23
N GLU A 34 2.23 -14.86 6.02
CA GLU A 34 2.94 -16.12 6.31
C GLU A 34 2.03 -17.16 6.98
N GLN A 35 1.10 -16.75 7.85
CA GLN A 35 0.11 -17.66 8.44
C GLN A 35 -0.89 -18.15 7.38
N LEU A 36 -1.38 -17.25 6.53
CA LEU A 36 -2.34 -17.59 5.47
C LEU A 36 -1.76 -18.55 4.43
N THR A 37 -0.50 -18.37 4.06
CA THR A 37 0.21 -19.26 3.12
C THR A 37 0.51 -20.65 3.70
N GLN A 38 0.53 -20.79 5.03
CA GLN A 38 0.74 -22.07 5.72
C GLN A 38 -0.58 -22.83 5.98
N ASP A 39 -1.73 -22.18 5.79
CA ASP A 39 -3.03 -22.81 5.97
C ASP A 39 -3.32 -23.78 4.81
N PRO A 40 -3.53 -25.08 5.07
CA PRO A 40 -3.79 -26.07 4.02
C PRO A 40 -5.13 -25.86 3.28
N ASP A 41 -6.04 -25.04 3.81
CA ASP A 41 -7.30 -24.70 3.15
C ASP A 41 -7.15 -23.51 2.17
N ASN A 42 -5.93 -22.95 2.05
CA ASN A 42 -5.60 -21.89 1.11
C ASN A 42 -4.70 -22.38 -0.04
N VAL A 43 -4.74 -21.63 -1.14
CA VAL A 43 -3.90 -21.79 -2.32
C VAL A 43 -3.16 -20.49 -2.59
N ILE A 44 -1.91 -20.62 -3.01
CA ILE A 44 -1.04 -19.52 -3.39
C ILE A 44 -1.00 -19.44 -4.93
N ILE A 45 -1.20 -18.25 -5.47
CA ILE A 45 -1.15 -17.97 -6.91
C ILE A 45 -0.09 -16.91 -7.13
N ASN A 46 0.93 -17.22 -7.94
CA ASN A 46 1.99 -16.27 -8.27
C ASN A 46 1.59 -15.41 -9.47
N PHE A 47 1.99 -14.14 -9.48
CA PHE A 47 1.87 -13.27 -10.64
C PHE A 47 3.22 -12.59 -10.94
N PRO A 48 3.54 -12.35 -12.23
CA PRO A 48 2.74 -12.63 -13.43
C PRO A 48 2.77 -14.09 -13.94
N ASP A 49 3.38 -15.02 -13.20
CA ASP A 49 3.67 -16.38 -13.69
C ASP A 49 2.42 -17.26 -13.91
N ASP A 50 1.61 -17.48 -12.87
CA ASP A 50 0.41 -18.35 -12.94
C ASP A 50 -0.84 -17.55 -13.34
N ASP A 51 -0.88 -16.27 -12.96
CA ASP A 51 -1.95 -15.33 -13.24
C ASP A 51 -1.36 -14.07 -13.90
N PRO A 52 -2.01 -13.47 -14.91
CA PRO A 52 -1.54 -12.22 -15.53
C PRO A 52 -1.46 -11.04 -14.53
N GLY A 53 -1.94 -11.23 -13.30
CA GLY A 53 -1.80 -10.36 -12.16
C GLY A 53 -2.94 -9.37 -12.04
N ILE A 54 -2.71 -8.31 -11.28
CA ILE A 54 -3.74 -7.34 -10.94
C ILE A 54 -4.15 -6.55 -12.19
N PRO A 55 -5.44 -6.48 -12.61
CA PRO A 55 -5.87 -5.75 -13.81
C PRO A 55 -6.04 -4.24 -13.57
N ILE A 56 -5.13 -3.62 -12.81
CA ILE A 56 -5.13 -2.18 -12.51
C ILE A 56 -3.79 -1.54 -12.87
N TYR A 57 -3.79 -0.31 -13.36
CA TYR A 57 -2.54 0.37 -13.71
C TYR A 57 -1.88 1.06 -12.52
N ALA A 58 -2.67 1.61 -11.60
CA ALA A 58 -2.18 2.41 -10.49
C ALA A 58 -3.13 2.36 -9.28
N ARG A 59 -2.59 2.67 -8.11
CA ARG A 59 -3.37 2.91 -6.89
C ARG A 59 -3.76 4.37 -6.78
N VAL A 60 -4.88 4.69 -7.41
CA VAL A 60 -5.56 5.96 -7.25
C VAL A 60 -7.02 5.77 -7.62
N GLY A 61 -7.94 6.09 -6.71
CA GLY A 61 -9.35 6.01 -7.05
C GLY A 61 -10.31 6.17 -5.88
N PRO A 62 -11.60 6.41 -6.20
CA PRO A 62 -12.62 6.67 -5.19
C PRO A 62 -13.09 5.40 -4.47
N ILE A 63 -12.82 4.22 -5.01
CA ILE A 63 -13.17 2.94 -4.39
C ILE A 63 -12.38 2.83 -3.08
N LEU A 64 -13.09 2.71 -1.97
CA LEU A 64 -12.52 2.62 -0.62
C LEU A 64 -11.63 3.81 -0.26
N ASN A 65 -11.87 4.99 -0.85
CA ASN A 65 -11.13 6.23 -0.55
C ASN A 65 -9.60 6.09 -0.71
N GLN A 66 -9.16 5.37 -1.74
CA GLN A 66 -7.74 5.14 -2.03
C GLN A 66 -7.10 6.33 -2.75
N PHE A 67 -7.14 7.49 -2.08
CA PHE A 67 -6.37 8.67 -2.41
C PHE A 67 -5.34 8.89 -1.30
N PHE A 68 -4.10 8.45 -1.52
CA PHE A 68 -3.05 8.46 -0.49
C PHE A 68 -2.38 9.83 -0.42
N VAL A 69 -2.92 10.69 0.44
CA VAL A 69 -2.50 12.10 0.56
C VAL A 69 -1.65 12.33 1.80
N SER A 70 -0.38 12.72 1.61
CA SER A 70 0.54 13.11 2.67
C SER A 70 0.89 14.60 2.52
N GLU A 71 0.62 15.41 3.55
CA GLU A 71 0.94 16.85 3.56
C GLU A 71 0.46 17.64 2.31
N GLY A 72 -0.69 17.26 1.76
CA GLY A 72 -1.26 17.90 0.56
C GLY A 72 -0.69 17.38 -0.77
N GLN A 73 0.15 16.35 -0.74
CA GLN A 73 0.65 15.66 -1.92
C GLN A 73 -0.04 14.29 -2.05
N LEU A 74 -0.66 14.03 -3.20
CA LEU A 74 -1.20 12.73 -3.54
C LEU A 74 -0.08 11.87 -4.12
N VAL A 75 0.13 10.68 -3.54
CA VAL A 75 1.08 9.68 -4.01
C VAL A 75 0.34 8.62 -4.82
N ILE A 76 0.78 8.39 -6.05
CA ILE A 76 0.18 7.45 -6.99
C ILE A 76 1.21 6.40 -7.38
N PRO A 77 1.20 5.22 -6.72
CA PRO A 77 1.97 4.07 -7.18
C PRO A 77 1.38 3.47 -8.46
N PHE A 78 2.21 3.23 -9.46
CA PHE A 78 1.84 2.54 -10.69
C PHE A 78 2.41 1.12 -10.71
N TYR A 79 1.55 0.13 -10.91
CA TYR A 79 1.97 -1.26 -11.09
C TYR A 79 2.47 -1.56 -12.50
N ARG A 80 2.33 -0.60 -13.42
CA ARG A 80 2.70 -0.70 -14.83
C ARG A 80 3.33 0.62 -15.27
N ALA A 81 4.15 0.58 -16.31
CA ALA A 81 4.75 1.79 -16.85
C ALA A 81 3.65 2.77 -17.34
N PRO A 82 3.59 4.04 -16.87
CA PRO A 82 2.55 4.99 -17.27
C PRO A 82 2.39 5.15 -18.78
N GLU A 83 3.50 5.10 -19.54
CA GLU A 83 3.52 5.21 -21.00
C GLU A 83 2.81 4.07 -21.75
N CYS A 84 2.49 2.96 -21.07
CA CYS A 84 1.74 1.86 -21.67
C CYS A 84 0.22 2.06 -21.57
N ILE A 85 -0.22 2.96 -20.69
CA ILE A 85 -1.63 3.19 -20.37
C ILE A 85 -2.27 3.99 -21.50
N SER A 86 -3.48 3.62 -21.91
CA SER A 86 -4.24 4.40 -22.88
C SER A 86 -4.53 5.81 -22.33
N ASP A 87 -4.29 6.85 -23.14
CA ASP A 87 -4.63 8.23 -22.82
C ASP A 87 -6.12 8.43 -22.48
N SER A 88 -6.99 7.52 -22.90
CA SER A 88 -8.43 7.56 -22.63
C SER A 88 -8.86 6.74 -21.42
N PHE A 89 -7.95 6.06 -20.73
CA PHE A 89 -8.30 5.26 -19.56
C PHE A 89 -8.74 6.19 -18.42
N ASN A 90 -9.87 5.86 -17.79
CA ASN A 90 -10.39 6.61 -16.65
C ASN A 90 -9.93 5.96 -15.35
N PHE A 91 -9.00 6.59 -14.64
CA PHE A 91 -8.48 6.12 -13.35
C PHE A 91 -9.57 5.96 -12.27
N LEU A 92 -10.72 6.64 -12.41
CA LEU A 92 -11.86 6.46 -11.50
C LEU A 92 -12.58 5.11 -11.67
N SER A 93 -12.36 4.40 -12.78
CA SER A 93 -12.92 3.06 -13.03
C SER A 93 -12.11 1.94 -12.36
N TYR A 94 -10.88 2.23 -11.93
CA TYR A 94 -9.94 1.37 -11.19
C TYR A 94 -9.43 0.13 -11.97
N TYR A 95 -10.31 -0.68 -12.56
CA TYR A 95 -9.98 -1.91 -13.29
C TYR A 95 -10.08 -1.75 -14.81
N ASP A 96 -9.22 -2.43 -15.58
CA ASP A 96 -9.24 -2.42 -17.07
C ASP A 96 -9.00 -3.80 -17.73
N PRO A 97 -9.71 -4.88 -17.36
CA PRO A 97 -9.57 -6.15 -18.07
C PRO A 97 -10.26 -6.11 -19.46
N PRO A 98 -9.67 -6.70 -20.52
CA PRO A 98 -8.35 -7.35 -20.54
C PRO A 98 -7.20 -6.40 -20.91
N ALA A 99 -7.47 -5.12 -21.17
CA ALA A 99 -6.49 -4.18 -21.73
C ALA A 99 -5.26 -4.00 -20.82
N ALA A 100 -5.44 -3.95 -19.50
CA ALA A 100 -4.34 -3.88 -18.53
C ALA A 100 -3.33 -5.04 -18.66
N PHE A 101 -3.78 -6.22 -19.09
CA PHE A 101 -2.89 -7.37 -19.27
C PHE A 101 -1.97 -7.25 -20.48
N GLY A 102 -2.21 -6.28 -21.38
CA GLY A 102 -1.29 -5.94 -22.46
C GLY A 102 -0.10 -5.09 -22.01
N CYS A 103 -0.15 -4.57 -20.79
CA CYS A 103 0.92 -3.81 -20.15
C CYS A 103 1.67 -4.68 -19.14
N GLU A 104 2.99 -4.74 -19.29
CA GLU A 104 3.88 -5.46 -18.38
C GLU A 104 3.85 -4.85 -16.97
N LEU A 105 3.75 -5.70 -15.96
CA LEU A 105 3.82 -5.31 -14.56
C LEU A 105 5.25 -4.90 -14.19
N THR A 106 5.38 -3.87 -13.36
CA THR A 106 6.63 -3.46 -12.70
C THR A 106 6.78 -4.07 -11.30
N VAL A 107 5.78 -4.88 -10.91
CA VAL A 107 5.68 -5.59 -9.65
C VAL A 107 5.42 -7.07 -9.89
N GLU A 108 5.82 -7.90 -8.93
CA GLU A 108 5.54 -9.33 -8.88
C GLU A 108 5.07 -9.69 -7.47
N GLY A 109 4.51 -10.89 -7.30
CA GLY A 109 4.07 -11.30 -5.99
C GLY A 109 3.12 -12.49 -5.99
N GLU A 110 2.39 -12.59 -4.89
CA GLU A 110 1.58 -13.74 -4.56
C GLU A 110 0.21 -13.32 -4.02
N PHE A 111 -0.83 -14.06 -4.43
CA PHE A 111 -2.16 -13.99 -3.86
C PHE A 111 -2.45 -15.23 -3.03
N VAL A 112 -3.04 -15.06 -1.86
CA VAL A 112 -3.63 -16.15 -1.09
C VAL A 112 -5.13 -16.17 -1.27
N ILE A 113 -5.68 -17.30 -1.67
CA ILE A 113 -7.12 -17.51 -1.89
C ILE A 113 -7.57 -18.82 -1.24
N GLU A 114 -8.84 -18.94 -0.85
CA GLU A 114 -9.40 -20.21 -0.39
C GLU A 114 -9.31 -21.28 -1.51
N ALA A 115 -9.01 -22.52 -1.14
CA ALA A 115 -8.85 -23.61 -2.10
C ALA A 115 -10.11 -23.93 -2.92
N ASP A 116 -11.29 -23.61 -2.38
CA ASP A 116 -12.59 -23.79 -3.02
C ASP A 116 -13.21 -22.48 -3.56
N ALA A 117 -12.43 -21.40 -3.62
CA ALA A 117 -12.90 -20.11 -4.11
C ALA A 117 -13.40 -20.19 -5.56
N GLU A 118 -14.47 -19.43 -5.84
CA GLU A 118 -14.97 -19.29 -7.20
C GLU A 118 -14.01 -18.47 -8.06
N GLN A 119 -14.05 -18.69 -9.37
CA GLN A 119 -13.26 -17.89 -10.30
C GLN A 119 -13.65 -16.40 -10.19
N GLY A 120 -12.65 -15.54 -10.01
CA GLY A 120 -12.84 -14.09 -9.87
C GLY A 120 -13.12 -13.63 -8.43
N SER A 121 -13.05 -14.54 -7.44
CA SER A 121 -13.00 -14.13 -6.04
C SER A 121 -11.75 -13.30 -5.74
N PHE A 122 -11.93 -12.19 -5.03
CA PHE A 122 -10.80 -11.41 -4.52
C PHE A 122 -9.98 -12.25 -3.53
N PRO A 123 -8.64 -12.13 -3.54
CA PRO A 123 -7.82 -12.88 -2.61
C PRO A 123 -8.13 -12.48 -1.17
N ILE A 124 -7.77 -13.36 -0.24
CA ILE A 124 -7.77 -13.07 1.20
C ILE A 124 -6.77 -11.93 1.43
N MET A 125 -5.55 -12.11 0.91
CA MET A 125 -4.46 -11.18 1.01
C MET A 125 -3.51 -11.33 -0.19
N ALA A 126 -2.88 -10.24 -0.59
CA ALA A 126 -1.81 -10.21 -1.58
C ALA A 126 -0.54 -9.66 -0.94
N HIS A 127 0.60 -10.18 -1.38
CA HIS A 127 1.91 -9.60 -1.15
C HIS A 127 2.52 -9.23 -2.50
N THR A 128 2.90 -7.98 -2.65
CA THR A 128 3.40 -7.40 -3.91
C THR A 128 4.75 -6.75 -3.64
N VAL A 129 5.74 -7.02 -4.48
CA VAL A 129 7.06 -6.41 -4.42
C VAL A 129 7.48 -5.85 -5.78
N GLY A 130 8.37 -4.86 -5.79
CA GLY A 130 8.92 -4.31 -7.02
C GLY A 130 10.19 -3.50 -6.83
N SER A 131 10.95 -3.33 -7.91
CA SER A 131 12.24 -2.59 -7.91
C SER A 131 12.33 -1.50 -8.97
N GLN A 132 11.30 -1.35 -9.80
CA GLN A 132 11.19 -0.32 -10.83
C GLN A 132 9.76 0.23 -10.87
N VAL A 133 9.17 0.48 -9.70
CA VAL A 133 7.76 0.88 -9.58
C VAL A 133 7.66 2.40 -9.75
N PRO A 134 6.99 2.91 -10.80
CA PRO A 134 6.82 4.34 -10.96
C PRO A 134 5.91 4.89 -9.86
N ILE A 135 6.34 5.95 -9.20
CA ILE A 135 5.56 6.66 -8.18
C ILE A 135 5.41 8.10 -8.66
N TRP A 136 4.19 8.55 -8.95
CA TRP A 136 3.95 9.96 -9.26
C TRP A 136 3.39 10.67 -8.04
N ILE A 137 3.85 11.90 -7.84
CA ILE A 137 3.42 12.75 -6.73
C ILE A 137 2.86 14.04 -7.33
N VAL A 138 1.61 14.36 -7.00
CA VAL A 138 0.89 15.54 -7.51
C VAL A 138 0.31 16.35 -6.37
N ASP A 139 0.06 17.64 -6.61
CA ASP A 139 -0.69 18.47 -5.67
C ASP A 139 -2.13 17.93 -5.53
N TRP A 140 -2.52 17.63 -4.29
CA TRP A 140 -3.83 17.05 -4.02
C TRP A 140 -4.96 18.02 -4.36
N SER A 141 -4.79 19.32 -4.11
CA SER A 141 -5.85 20.31 -4.36
C SER A 141 -6.09 20.48 -5.87
N GLU A 142 -5.04 20.38 -6.68
CA GLU A 142 -5.18 20.38 -8.14
C GLU A 142 -5.83 19.10 -8.65
N PHE A 143 -5.43 17.94 -8.12
CA PHE A 143 -6.05 16.66 -8.47
C PHE A 143 -7.54 16.62 -8.10
N GLN A 144 -7.93 17.20 -6.96
CA GLN A 144 -9.34 17.30 -6.57
C GLN A 144 -10.19 18.04 -7.60
N ASN A 145 -9.64 19.04 -8.30
CA ASN A 145 -10.37 19.72 -9.37
C ASN A 145 -10.65 18.79 -10.56
N LEU A 146 -9.78 17.81 -10.81
CA LEU A 146 -10.00 16.78 -11.85
C LEU A 146 -11.13 15.81 -11.48
N LEU A 147 -11.44 15.64 -10.19
CA LEU A 147 -12.54 14.78 -9.77
C LEU A 147 -13.91 15.36 -10.15
N GLU A 148 -14.00 16.66 -10.47
CA GLU A 148 -15.25 17.30 -10.93
C GLU A 148 -15.67 16.88 -12.34
N SER A 149 -14.74 16.39 -13.18
CA SER A 149 -15.00 16.04 -14.59
C SER A 149 -15.54 14.62 -14.81
N GLU A 150 -15.86 13.87 -13.75
CA GLU A 150 -16.33 12.45 -13.79
C GLU A 150 -15.35 11.45 -14.46
N SER A 151 -14.20 11.94 -14.92
CA SER A 151 -13.15 11.21 -15.62
C SER A 151 -11.81 11.86 -15.29
N VAL A 152 -10.85 11.04 -14.90
CA VAL A 152 -9.45 11.43 -14.73
C VAL A 152 -8.60 10.52 -15.59
N THR A 153 -7.89 11.09 -16.56
CA THR A 153 -7.04 10.36 -17.51
C THR A 153 -5.55 10.60 -17.25
N LEU A 154 -4.68 9.82 -17.90
CA LEU A 154 -3.23 10.01 -17.76
C LEU A 154 -2.80 11.42 -18.21
N PRO A 155 -3.24 11.94 -19.38
CA PRO A 155 -2.96 13.33 -19.76
C PRO A 155 -3.41 14.37 -18.73
N ASP A 156 -4.54 14.15 -18.04
CA ASP A 156 -5.01 15.07 -17.00
C ASP A 156 -4.03 15.08 -15.81
N ILE A 157 -3.55 13.91 -15.38
CA ILE A 157 -2.56 13.79 -14.30
C ILE A 157 -1.22 14.39 -14.73
N GLU A 158 -0.78 14.16 -15.97
CA GLU A 158 0.46 14.76 -16.49
C GLU A 158 0.39 16.29 -16.57
N ALA A 159 -0.78 16.85 -16.86
CA ALA A 159 -0.98 18.29 -16.88
C ALA A 159 -0.79 18.96 -15.50
N LEU A 160 -0.85 18.19 -14.40
CA LEU A 160 -0.52 18.63 -13.05
C LEU A 160 1.01 18.75 -12.81
N ASN A 161 1.84 18.41 -13.80
CA ASN A 161 3.31 18.37 -13.70
C ASN A 161 3.80 17.52 -12.51
N PRO A 162 3.48 16.21 -12.48
CA PRO A 162 3.85 15.34 -11.36
C PRO A 162 5.36 15.32 -11.13
N ILE A 163 5.77 15.23 -9.86
CA ILE A 163 7.11 14.75 -9.52
C ILE A 163 7.13 13.25 -9.83
N LYS A 164 7.98 12.84 -10.78
CA LYS A 164 8.08 11.46 -11.25
C LYS A 164 9.24 10.75 -10.54
N GLY A 165 8.91 9.88 -9.59
CA GLY A 165 9.85 9.02 -8.89
C GLY A 165 9.84 7.57 -9.40
N ILE A 166 10.92 6.84 -9.09
CA ILE A 166 11.02 5.40 -9.32
C ILE A 166 11.39 4.75 -7.99
N ALA A 167 10.47 3.95 -7.44
CA ALA A 167 10.75 3.14 -6.26
C ALA A 167 11.65 1.96 -6.65
N GLN A 168 12.83 1.94 -6.01
CA GLN A 168 13.82 0.87 -6.11
C GLN A 168 13.54 -0.26 -5.13
N GLN A 169 12.76 0.03 -4.10
CA GLN A 169 12.16 -0.90 -3.17
C GLN A 169 10.69 -0.53 -3.07
N TYR A 170 9.81 -1.46 -3.40
CA TYR A 170 8.38 -1.35 -3.21
C TYR A 170 7.93 -2.64 -2.58
N GLU A 171 7.23 -2.54 -1.45
CA GLU A 171 6.60 -3.67 -0.79
C GLU A 171 5.19 -3.26 -0.38
N GLU A 172 4.25 -4.16 -0.62
CA GLU A 172 2.85 -3.93 -0.35
C GLU A 172 2.18 -5.19 0.15
N TYR A 173 1.36 -5.02 1.17
CA TYR A 173 0.36 -5.98 1.58
C TYR A 173 -1.04 -5.42 1.36
N LEU A 174 -1.89 -6.22 0.73
CA LEU A 174 -3.26 -5.84 0.39
C LEU A 174 -4.25 -6.89 0.89
N SER A 175 -5.19 -6.48 1.71
CA SER A 175 -6.44 -7.23 1.93
C SER A 175 -7.54 -6.54 1.13
N PRO A 176 -7.95 -7.04 -0.05
CA PRO A 176 -8.82 -6.27 -0.97
C PRO A 176 -10.31 -6.37 -0.65
N ARG A 177 -10.71 -7.24 0.28
CA ARG A 177 -12.12 -7.51 0.60
C ARG A 177 -12.73 -6.36 1.39
N MET A 178 -13.93 -5.94 1.01
CA MET A 178 -14.59 -4.74 1.54
C MET A 178 -14.76 -4.73 3.07
N ASP A 179 -15.03 -5.89 3.68
CA ASP A 179 -15.23 -6.03 5.13
C ASP A 179 -13.93 -6.01 5.94
N LYS A 180 -12.79 -6.15 5.27
CA LYS A 180 -11.44 -6.20 5.87
C LYS A 180 -10.42 -5.47 4.99
N HIS A 181 -10.82 -4.35 4.39
CA HIS A 181 -9.93 -3.68 3.45
C HIS A 181 -8.70 -3.14 4.17
N GLU A 182 -7.52 -3.47 3.65
CA GLU A 182 -6.26 -2.96 4.15
C GLU A 182 -5.28 -2.79 2.99
N VAL A 183 -4.53 -1.69 3.02
CA VAL A 183 -3.41 -1.42 2.14
C VAL A 183 -2.25 -0.93 3.00
N ILE A 184 -1.17 -1.69 3.03
CA ILE A 184 0.07 -1.29 3.69
C ILE A 184 1.15 -1.22 2.63
N ILE A 185 1.83 -0.08 2.51
CA ILE A 185 2.88 0.14 1.51
C ILE A 185 4.10 0.70 2.21
N GLU A 186 5.26 0.14 1.92
CA GLU A 186 6.55 0.77 2.14
C GLU A 186 7.29 0.86 0.80
N ALA A 187 7.77 2.06 0.47
CA ALA A 187 8.51 2.29 -0.76
C ALA A 187 9.66 3.26 -0.56
N ALA A 188 10.77 3.01 -1.24
CA ALA A 188 11.94 3.89 -1.27
C ALA A 188 12.53 3.95 -2.68
N GLY A 189 13.02 5.12 -3.08
CA GLY A 189 13.50 5.31 -4.43
C GLY A 189 14.16 6.64 -4.70
N ILE A 190 14.22 6.98 -5.99
CA ILE A 190 14.85 8.21 -6.49
C ILE A 190 13.89 9.03 -7.34
N ILE A 191 14.12 10.33 -7.41
CA ILE A 191 13.55 11.25 -8.39
C ILE A 191 14.63 11.53 -9.43
N PRO A 192 14.61 10.89 -10.61
CA PRO A 192 15.72 10.95 -11.57
C PRO A 192 16.05 12.36 -12.08
N GLU A 193 15.07 13.28 -12.07
CA GLU A 193 15.29 14.66 -12.52
C GLU A 193 16.14 15.50 -11.56
N THR A 194 16.10 15.18 -10.26
CA THR A 194 16.76 15.96 -9.20
C THR A 194 17.80 15.18 -8.42
N ASP A 195 17.95 13.88 -8.67
CA ASP A 195 18.76 12.93 -7.90
C ASP A 195 18.39 12.84 -6.40
N GLN A 196 17.22 13.36 -6.03
CA GLN A 196 16.70 13.28 -4.67
C GLN A 196 16.22 11.88 -4.35
N GLN A 197 16.33 11.49 -3.07
CA GLN A 197 15.76 10.24 -2.58
C GLN A 197 14.36 10.48 -2.04
N PHE A 198 13.50 9.47 -2.10
CA PHE A 198 12.22 9.51 -1.41
C PHE A 198 11.96 8.24 -0.61
N THR A 199 11.18 8.38 0.46
CA THR A 199 10.55 7.28 1.18
C THR A 199 9.05 7.55 1.31
N PHE A 200 8.25 6.51 1.16
CA PHE A 200 6.81 6.54 1.27
C PHE A 200 6.34 5.38 2.15
N ASN A 201 5.56 5.67 3.18
CA ASN A 201 4.95 4.65 4.04
C ASN A 201 3.45 4.94 4.16
N LEU A 202 2.64 3.88 4.14
CA LEU A 202 1.19 3.96 4.21
C LEU A 202 0.64 2.80 5.03
N THR A 203 -0.29 3.11 5.93
CA THR A 203 -1.29 2.18 6.46
C THR A 203 -2.68 2.76 6.20
N HIS A 204 -3.45 2.10 5.35
CA HIS A 204 -4.83 2.43 5.04
C HIS A 204 -5.73 1.26 5.40
N ARG A 205 -6.73 1.48 6.26
CA ARG A 205 -7.66 0.46 6.73
C ARG A 205 -9.10 0.91 6.49
N SER A 206 -9.93 -0.01 6.02
CA SER A 206 -11.32 0.25 5.62
C SER A 206 -11.42 1.35 4.55
N ASP A 207 -11.69 2.59 4.93
CA ASP A 207 -11.77 3.76 4.05
C ASP A 207 -10.96 4.96 4.60
N GLN A 208 -10.03 4.71 5.52
CA GLN A 208 -9.27 5.73 6.23
C GLN A 208 -7.76 5.46 6.16
N ILE A 209 -7.02 6.54 6.00
CA ILE A 209 -5.57 6.57 6.21
C ILE A 209 -5.33 6.64 7.72
N GLU A 210 -4.70 5.63 8.29
CA GLU A 210 -4.30 5.62 9.69
C GLU A 210 -2.89 6.17 9.87
N GLN A 211 -2.00 5.85 8.94
CA GLN A 211 -0.64 6.36 8.89
C GLN A 211 -0.24 6.65 7.45
N ILE A 212 0.41 7.79 7.21
CA ILE A 212 1.03 8.09 5.93
C ILE A 212 2.22 9.02 6.12
N SER A 213 3.32 8.75 5.42
CA SER A 213 4.45 9.66 5.33
C SER A 213 5.05 9.63 3.93
N LEU A 214 5.40 10.81 3.42
CA LEU A 214 6.21 10.99 2.24
C LEU A 214 7.36 11.91 2.62
N VAL A 215 8.60 11.47 2.43
CA VAL A 215 9.80 12.27 2.66
C VAL A 215 10.60 12.30 1.38
N ILE A 216 11.01 13.49 0.95
CA ILE A 216 11.90 13.71 -0.19
C ILE A 216 13.14 14.45 0.32
N GLU A 217 14.32 13.89 0.10
CA GLU A 217 15.63 14.40 0.55
C GLU A 217 16.47 14.92 -0.62
#